data_AF-A0A6B2G758-F1
#
_entry.id   AF-A0A6B2G758-F1
#
_cell.length_a   1.000
_cell.length_b   1.000
_cell.length_c   1.000
_cell.angle_alpha   90.00
_cell.angle_beta   90.00
_cell.angle_gamma   90.00
#
_symmetry.space_group_name_H-M   'P 1'
#
loop_
_entity.id
_entity.type
_entity.pdbx_description
1 polymer ?
#
loop_
_entity_poly.entity_id
_entity_poly.type
_entity_poly.pdbx_seq_one_letter_code
_entity_poly.pdbx_strand_id
1 'polypeptide(L)'
;SSQSPISINRHKGQRSQKFPNFLKLKIPTGGDILHGMLENDGYSFRVQIIGGTTDVKLTDGPLKGKTYSLRQFHFHFPCTEEITASEHSIEGQKYTAEAHFIFFNDKYSSFEAAENQPDGLVVLALLINIGDDCVFKGICQLKNITDNIIEARIN
;
A
#
# COMPACT_ATOMS: atom_id res chain seq x y z
N SER A 1 16.02 9.88 14.49
CA SER A 1 14.88 9.00 14.20
C SER A 1 14.35 9.32 12.81
N SER A 2 13.84 8.33 12.09
CA SER A 2 13.23 8.51 10.76
C SER A 2 11.82 7.92 10.77
N GLN A 3 10.90 8.59 11.48
CA GLN A 3 9.51 8.14 11.63
C GLN A 3 8.64 8.68 10.48
N SER A 4 7.67 7.88 10.06
CA SER A 4 6.56 8.23 9.15
C SER A 4 5.24 8.14 9.94
N PRO A 5 4.13 8.75 9.47
CA PRO A 5 3.98 9.54 8.25
C PRO A 5 4.58 10.95 8.33
N ILE A 6 4.64 11.64 7.19
CA ILE A 6 5.05 13.05 7.10
C ILE A 6 4.04 13.90 6.30
N SER A 7 4.06 15.20 6.57
CA SER A 7 3.46 16.19 5.65
C SER A 7 4.45 16.48 4.53
N ILE A 8 4.07 16.15 3.30
CA ILE A 8 4.85 16.41 2.09
C ILE A 8 4.69 17.89 1.73
N ASN A 9 5.79 18.63 1.78
CA ASN A 9 5.85 19.99 1.25
C ASN A 9 6.50 19.98 -0.14
N ARG A 10 5.71 20.33 -1.16
CA ARG A 10 6.09 20.31 -2.58
C ARG A 10 7.22 21.28 -2.88
N HIS A 11 7.36 22.36 -2.12
CA HIS A 11 8.40 23.37 -2.30
C HIS A 11 9.74 22.98 -1.65
N LYS A 12 9.72 22.08 -0.67
CA LYS A 12 10.93 21.52 -0.04
C LYS A 12 11.42 20.26 -0.75
N GLY A 13 10.56 19.62 -1.56
CA GLY A 13 10.92 18.51 -2.42
C GLY A 13 11.80 18.94 -3.59
N GLN A 14 12.76 18.11 -3.97
CA GLN A 14 13.58 18.32 -5.15
C GLN A 14 13.51 17.09 -6.05
N ARG A 15 13.35 17.31 -7.36
CA ARG A 15 13.47 16.21 -8.33
C ARG A 15 14.90 15.69 -8.28
N SER A 16 15.06 14.44 -7.84
CA SER A 16 16.37 13.84 -7.76
C SER A 16 16.91 13.50 -9.14
N GLN A 17 18.06 14.07 -9.51
CA GLN A 17 18.80 13.67 -10.72
C GLN A 17 19.44 12.28 -10.58
N LYS A 18 19.49 11.74 -9.35
CA LYS A 18 20.06 10.42 -9.05
C LYS A 18 19.23 9.26 -9.60
N PHE A 19 17.95 9.49 -9.88
CA PHE A 19 17.00 8.48 -10.33
C PHE A 19 16.40 8.93 -11.67
N PRO A 20 17.08 8.67 -12.80
CA PRO A 20 16.65 9.17 -14.11
C PRO A 20 15.36 8.50 -14.60
N ASN A 21 15.11 7.27 -14.15
CA ASN A 21 13.90 6.51 -14.49
C ASN A 21 12.82 6.74 -13.45
N PHE A 22 11.55 6.79 -13.88
CA PHE A 22 10.41 6.78 -12.97
C PHE A 22 10.24 5.39 -12.32
N LEU A 23 9.64 5.37 -11.13
CA LEU A 23 9.19 4.15 -10.49
C LEU A 23 8.18 3.44 -11.41
N LYS A 24 8.31 2.12 -11.58
CA LYS A 24 7.40 1.33 -12.41
C LYS A 24 6.71 0.28 -11.57
N LEU A 25 5.38 0.25 -11.67
CA LEU A 25 4.53 -0.82 -11.17
C LEU A 25 4.14 -1.71 -12.35
N LYS A 26 4.59 -2.97 -12.34
CA LYS A 26 4.20 -3.98 -13.31
C LYS A 26 3.07 -4.81 -12.71
N ILE A 27 1.93 -4.83 -13.39
CA ILE A 27 0.79 -5.70 -13.09
C ILE A 27 0.61 -6.62 -14.30
N PRO A 28 0.66 -7.96 -14.16
CA PRO A 28 0.42 -8.87 -15.26
C PRO A 28 -0.99 -8.68 -15.82
N THR A 29 -1.10 -8.54 -17.14
CA THR A 29 -2.38 -8.34 -17.84
C THR A 29 -2.99 -9.66 -18.35
N GLY A 30 -2.38 -10.80 -18.00
CA GLY A 30 -2.70 -12.13 -18.56
C GLY A 30 -3.76 -12.94 -17.81
N GLY A 31 -4.40 -12.39 -16.78
CA GLY A 31 -5.37 -13.13 -15.95
C GLY A 31 -4.75 -13.88 -14.77
N ASP A 32 -3.53 -13.51 -14.36
CA ASP A 32 -2.92 -14.06 -13.15
C ASP A 32 -3.73 -13.62 -11.92
N ILE A 33 -4.37 -14.59 -11.26
CA ILE A 33 -5.15 -14.36 -10.05
C ILE A 33 -4.18 -14.31 -8.88
N LEU A 34 -4.15 -13.17 -8.17
CA LEU A 34 -3.50 -13.12 -6.88
C LEU A 34 -4.39 -13.77 -5.83
N HIS A 35 -3.91 -14.87 -5.26
CA HIS A 35 -4.55 -15.49 -4.11
C HIS A 35 -4.14 -14.73 -2.85
N GLY A 36 -5.11 -14.32 -2.03
CA GLY A 36 -4.85 -13.59 -0.82
C GLY A 36 -5.83 -13.92 0.30
N MET A 37 -5.40 -13.69 1.53
CA MET A 37 -6.23 -13.76 2.72
C MET A 37 -6.58 -12.35 3.16
N LEU A 38 -7.88 -12.07 3.28
CA LEU A 38 -8.39 -10.83 3.85
C LEU A 38 -8.46 -11.00 5.37
N GLU A 39 -7.80 -10.11 6.09
CA GLU A 39 -7.76 -10.10 7.55
C GLU A 39 -8.26 -8.75 8.07
N ASN A 40 -9.08 -8.80 9.11
CA ASN A 40 -9.36 -7.63 9.94
C ASN A 40 -8.38 -7.63 11.12
N ASP A 41 -7.45 -6.68 11.17
CA ASP A 41 -6.51 -6.59 12.29
C ASP A 41 -7.05 -5.71 13.45
N GLY A 42 -8.32 -5.32 13.38
CA GLY A 42 -8.98 -4.45 14.35
C GLY A 42 -8.77 -2.95 14.10
N TYR A 43 -7.81 -2.59 13.24
CA TYR A 43 -7.46 -1.21 12.89
C TYR A 43 -7.68 -0.92 11.39
N SER A 44 -7.43 -1.91 10.54
CA SER A 44 -7.58 -1.85 9.09
C SER A 44 -8.07 -3.20 8.55
N PHE A 45 -8.50 -3.24 7.29
CA PHE A 45 -8.54 -4.49 6.55
C PHE A 45 -7.24 -4.64 5.76
N ARG A 46 -6.61 -5.80 5.88
CA ARG A 46 -5.35 -6.14 5.24
C ARG A 46 -5.58 -7.33 4.32
N VAL A 47 -5.02 -7.26 3.12
CA VAL A 47 -4.94 -8.41 2.23
C VAL A 47 -3.50 -8.90 2.23
N GLN A 48 -3.28 -10.13 2.68
CA GLN A 48 -2.02 -10.82 2.57
C GLN A 48 -2.01 -11.71 1.34
N ILE A 49 -1.10 -11.47 0.39
CA ILE A 49 -0.95 -12.32 -0.80
C ILE A 49 -0.29 -13.64 -0.39
N ILE A 50 -0.94 -14.76 -0.67
CA ILE A 50 -0.47 -16.11 -0.35
C ILE A 50 0.54 -16.55 -1.41
N GLY A 51 1.63 -17.19 -0.95
CA GLY A 51 2.71 -17.68 -1.82
C GLY A 51 4.01 -16.91 -1.63
N GLY A 52 4.92 -17.09 -2.58
CA GLY A 52 6.26 -16.48 -2.57
C GLY A 52 6.31 -15.16 -3.34
N THR A 53 7.29 -15.04 -4.24
CA THR A 53 7.41 -13.90 -5.14
C THR A 53 6.26 -13.87 -6.13
N THR A 54 5.64 -12.70 -6.28
CA THR A 54 4.50 -12.47 -7.18
C THR A 54 4.97 -11.80 -8.47
N ASP A 55 4.16 -11.84 -9.53
CA ASP A 55 4.46 -11.12 -10.77
C ASP A 55 4.03 -9.64 -10.74
N VAL A 56 3.38 -9.20 -9.65
CA VAL A 56 3.15 -7.78 -9.38
C VAL A 56 4.42 -7.17 -8.79
N LYS A 57 5.18 -6.48 -9.64
CA LYS A 57 6.52 -6.00 -9.33
C LYS A 57 6.60 -4.49 -9.24
N LEU A 58 7.42 -4.01 -8.32
CA LEU A 58 7.88 -2.63 -8.25
C LEU A 58 9.36 -2.55 -8.60
N THR A 59 9.70 -1.72 -9.59
CA THR A 59 11.07 -1.57 -10.12
C THR A 59 11.40 -0.11 -10.46
N ASP A 60 12.65 0.15 -10.83
CA ASP A 60 13.15 1.47 -11.25
C ASP A 60 13.06 2.57 -10.16
N GLY A 61 13.23 3.84 -10.54
CA GLY A 61 13.22 4.97 -9.62
C GLY A 61 14.24 4.86 -8.48
N PRO A 62 13.84 5.11 -7.22
CA PRO A 62 14.75 5.08 -6.08
C PRO A 62 15.26 3.67 -5.70
N LEU A 63 14.80 2.62 -6.39
CA LEU A 63 15.05 1.22 -6.02
C LEU A 63 16.42 0.68 -6.45
N LYS A 64 17.27 1.51 -7.09
CA LYS A 64 18.66 1.17 -7.45
C LYS A 64 18.79 -0.14 -8.24
N GLY A 65 17.88 -0.38 -9.18
CA GLY A 65 17.88 -1.58 -10.03
C GLY A 65 17.38 -2.87 -9.35
N LYS A 66 16.89 -2.78 -8.12
CA LYS A 66 16.28 -3.91 -7.41
C LYS A 66 14.82 -4.08 -7.80
N THR A 67 14.35 -5.32 -7.67
CA THR A 67 12.96 -5.69 -7.91
C THR A 67 12.30 -6.08 -6.60
N TYR A 68 11.08 -5.59 -6.39
CA TYR A 68 10.30 -5.91 -5.21
C TYR A 68 8.96 -6.52 -5.62
N SER A 69 8.56 -7.61 -4.95
CA SER A 69 7.27 -8.28 -5.16
C SER A 69 6.21 -7.80 -4.18
N LEU A 70 4.97 -7.61 -4.63
CA LEU A 70 3.84 -7.30 -3.75
C LEU A 70 3.63 -8.45 -2.75
N ARG A 71 3.51 -8.13 -1.46
CA ARG A 71 3.18 -9.10 -0.40
C ARG A 71 1.85 -8.82 0.28
N GLN A 72 1.55 -7.56 0.57
CA GLN A 72 0.31 -7.18 1.25
C GLN A 72 -0.11 -5.79 0.83
N PHE A 73 -1.39 -5.48 1.06
CA PHE A 73 -1.86 -4.11 1.05
C PHE A 73 -2.96 -3.90 2.09
N HIS A 74 -3.10 -2.67 2.56
CA HIS A 74 -4.14 -2.26 3.49
C HIS A 74 -4.52 -0.80 3.25
N PHE A 75 -5.59 -0.36 3.90
CA PHE A 75 -6.16 0.97 3.74
C PHE A 75 -6.36 1.64 5.10
N HIS A 76 -6.05 2.93 5.15
CA HIS A 76 -6.43 3.85 6.20
C HIS A 76 -7.62 4.66 5.71
N PHE A 77 -8.76 4.54 6.40
CA PHE A 77 -10.02 5.19 6.03
C PHE A 77 -10.79 5.59 7.29
N PRO A 78 -11.64 6.63 7.24
CA PRO A 78 -12.36 7.07 8.42
C PRO A 78 -13.39 6.04 8.84
N CYS A 79 -13.46 5.79 10.14
CA CYS A 79 -14.48 4.93 10.76
C CYS A 79 -15.55 5.73 11.51
N THR A 80 -15.48 7.06 11.46
CA THR A 80 -16.35 8.01 12.16
C THR A 80 -16.96 9.01 11.17
N GLU A 81 -17.64 10.05 11.65
CA GLU A 81 -18.12 11.16 10.82
C GLU A 81 -16.97 11.99 10.18
N GLU A 82 -15.72 11.68 10.51
CA GLU A 82 -14.56 12.25 9.84
C GLU A 82 -14.55 11.90 8.35
N ILE A 83 -14.13 12.87 7.54
CA ILE A 83 -14.08 12.73 6.07
C ILE A 83 -12.66 12.48 5.56
N THR A 84 -11.66 12.38 6.44
CA THR A 84 -10.25 12.18 6.08
C THR A 84 -9.56 11.22 7.03
N ALA A 85 -8.75 10.32 6.49
CA ALA A 85 -7.96 9.38 7.28
C ALA A 85 -6.59 9.03 6.68
N SER A 86 -6.11 9.77 5.67
CA SER A 86 -4.76 9.55 5.19
C SER A 86 -3.73 9.76 6.31
N GLU A 87 -2.67 8.95 6.34
CA GLU A 87 -1.57 9.10 7.29
C GLU A 87 -0.63 10.23 6.84
N HIS A 88 -0.25 10.24 5.57
CA HIS A 88 0.47 11.35 4.95
C HIS A 88 -0.48 12.51 4.63
N SER A 89 0.09 13.69 4.50
CA SER A 89 -0.61 14.89 4.03
C SER A 89 0.21 15.61 2.98
N ILE A 90 -0.44 16.46 2.18
CA ILE A 90 0.24 17.36 1.25
C ILE A 90 -0.03 18.79 1.69
N GLU A 91 1.02 19.54 2.00
CA GLU A 91 0.90 20.91 2.56
C GLU A 91 -0.05 20.98 3.77
N GLY A 92 0.02 19.97 4.65
CA GLY A 92 -0.87 19.85 5.81
C GLY A 92 -2.28 19.33 5.49
N GLN A 93 -2.68 19.24 4.22
CA GLN A 93 -4.01 18.75 3.83
C GLN A 93 -4.05 17.22 3.80
N LYS A 94 -5.01 16.66 4.54
CA LYS A 94 -5.31 15.23 4.60
C LYS A 94 -6.29 14.83 3.50
N TYR A 95 -6.20 13.58 3.09
CA TYR A 95 -7.02 12.97 2.05
C TYR A 95 -8.03 12.00 2.67
N THR A 96 -9.08 11.68 1.91
CA THR A 96 -10.16 10.83 2.39
C THR A 96 -9.68 9.48 2.88
N ALA A 97 -8.79 8.83 2.14
CA ALA A 97 -8.15 7.59 2.55
C ALA A 97 -6.70 7.52 2.06
N GLU A 98 -5.95 6.55 2.58
CA GLU A 98 -4.62 6.20 2.10
C GLU A 98 -4.48 4.69 1.95
N ALA A 99 -4.03 4.22 0.79
CA ALA A 99 -3.74 2.80 0.55
C ALA A 99 -2.23 2.57 0.61
N HIS A 100 -1.81 1.55 1.36
CA HIS A 100 -0.42 1.12 1.44
C HIS A 100 -0.27 -0.23 0.74
N PHE A 101 0.62 -0.28 -0.26
CA PHE A 101 1.03 -1.51 -0.91
C PHE A 101 2.46 -1.83 -0.50
N ILE A 102 2.65 -2.95 0.20
CA ILE A 102 3.94 -3.34 0.75
C ILE A 102 4.56 -4.35 -0.20
N PHE A 103 5.75 -4.01 -0.67
CA PHE A 103 6.57 -4.86 -1.50
C PHE A 103 7.83 -5.27 -0.75
N PHE A 104 8.32 -6.49 -0.98
CA PHE A 104 9.58 -6.98 -0.41
C PHE A 104 10.60 -7.28 -1.50
N ASN A 105 11.87 -7.12 -1.17
CA ASN A 105 12.99 -7.23 -2.10
C ASN A 105 13.23 -8.70 -2.49
N ASP A 106 13.17 -8.97 -3.80
CA ASP A 106 13.29 -10.34 -4.34
C ASP A 106 14.67 -10.98 -4.10
N LYS A 107 15.67 -10.21 -3.66
CA LYS A 107 16.98 -10.77 -3.27
C LYS A 107 16.90 -11.64 -2.00
N TYR A 108 15.85 -11.49 -1.19
CA TYR A 108 15.63 -12.28 0.01
C TYR A 108 14.69 -13.46 -0.27
N SER A 109 14.89 -14.56 0.44
CA SER A 109 14.15 -15.80 0.21
C SER A 109 12.68 -15.74 0.64
N SER A 110 12.31 -14.79 1.49
CA SER A 110 10.93 -14.60 1.95
C SER A 110 10.70 -13.15 2.42
N PHE A 111 9.43 -12.81 2.66
CA PHE A 111 9.05 -11.54 3.26
C PHE A 111 9.68 -11.36 4.64
N GLU A 112 9.64 -12.39 5.49
CA GLU A 112 10.14 -12.37 6.87
C GLU A 112 11.67 -12.18 6.90
N ALA A 113 12.36 -12.77 5.93
CA ALA A 113 13.80 -12.56 5.73
C ALA A 113 14.10 -11.12 5.28
N ALA A 114 13.22 -10.52 4.48
CA ALA A 114 13.36 -9.14 4.01
C ALA A 114 13.00 -8.11 5.07
N GLU A 115 11.94 -8.32 5.86
CA GLU A 115 11.41 -7.34 6.83
C GLU A 115 12.47 -6.84 7.82
N ASN A 116 13.40 -7.72 8.20
CA ASN A 116 14.48 -7.42 9.14
C ASN A 116 15.69 -6.73 8.49
N GLN A 117 15.54 -6.23 7.26
CA GLN A 117 16.66 -5.75 6.44
C GLN A 117 16.49 -4.28 6.03
N PRO A 118 17.58 -3.49 6.01
CA PRO A 118 17.52 -2.05 5.71
C PRO A 118 16.95 -1.69 4.32
N ASP A 119 17.06 -2.61 3.35
CA ASP A 119 16.52 -2.46 1.99
C ASP A 119 15.52 -3.55 1.63
N GLY A 120 14.91 -4.13 2.67
CA GLY A 120 13.99 -5.26 2.57
C GLY A 120 12.62 -4.89 2.06
N LEU A 121 12.07 -3.77 2.51
CA LEU A 121 10.70 -3.37 2.21
C LEU A 121 10.62 -2.04 1.47
N VAL A 122 9.61 -1.92 0.62
CA VAL A 122 9.18 -0.67 0.02
C VAL A 122 7.67 -0.57 0.17
N VAL A 123 7.20 0.58 0.65
CA VAL A 123 5.77 0.88 0.73
C VAL A 123 5.43 1.90 -0.35
N LEU A 124 4.49 1.55 -1.23
CA LEU A 124 3.86 2.50 -2.14
C LEU A 124 2.57 2.98 -1.50
N ALA A 125 2.55 4.26 -1.11
CA ALA A 125 1.36 4.92 -0.56
C ALA A 125 0.59 5.66 -1.66
N LEU A 126 -0.72 5.46 -1.72
CA LEU A 126 -1.64 6.21 -2.58
C LEU A 126 -2.60 7.02 -1.73
N LEU A 127 -2.60 8.34 -1.92
CA LEU A 127 -3.58 9.25 -1.33
C LEU A 127 -4.85 9.25 -2.18
N ILE A 128 -5.99 9.04 -1.54
CA ILE A 128 -7.28 8.86 -2.21
C ILE A 128 -8.23 9.97 -1.76
N ASN A 129 -8.72 10.76 -2.73
CA ASN A 129 -9.86 11.64 -2.53
C ASN A 129 -11.08 11.02 -3.17
N ILE A 130 -12.15 10.96 -2.41
CA ILE A 130 -13.42 10.45 -2.87
C ILE A 130 -14.33 11.65 -3.06
N GLY A 131 -14.90 11.77 -4.26
CA GLY A 131 -15.85 12.84 -4.59
C GLY A 131 -17.19 12.65 -3.86
N ASP A 132 -18.02 13.68 -3.90
CA ASP A 132 -19.26 13.79 -3.10
C ASP A 132 -20.28 12.64 -3.32
N ASP A 133 -20.18 11.90 -4.42
CA ASP A 133 -21.11 10.82 -4.78
C ASP A 133 -20.77 9.44 -4.18
N CYS A 134 -19.62 9.28 -3.52
CA CYS A 134 -19.22 7.99 -2.95
C CYS A 134 -19.45 7.98 -1.43
N VAL A 135 -20.55 7.34 -1.04
CA VAL A 135 -21.02 7.26 0.34
C VAL A 135 -20.18 6.26 1.15
N PHE A 136 -19.31 6.76 2.03
CA PHE A 136 -18.52 5.98 3.00
C PHE A 136 -19.33 5.14 3.98
N LYS A 137 -20.65 5.30 4.04
CA LYS A 137 -21.52 4.59 5.01
C LYS A 137 -21.42 3.06 4.90
N GLY A 138 -20.96 2.51 3.77
CA GLY A 138 -20.72 1.08 3.60
C GLY A 138 -19.35 0.57 4.06
N ILE A 139 -18.31 1.42 4.10
CA ILE A 139 -16.94 0.97 4.40
C ILE A 139 -16.77 0.68 5.90
N CYS A 140 -17.43 1.46 6.77
CA CYS A 140 -17.52 1.11 8.20
C CYS A 140 -18.25 -0.22 8.44
N GLN A 141 -19.18 -0.60 7.55
CA GLN A 141 -19.86 -1.90 7.62
C GLN A 141 -18.93 -3.03 7.15
N LEU A 142 -17.99 -2.77 6.23
CA LEU A 142 -16.95 -3.73 5.86
C LEU A 142 -16.07 -4.11 7.04
N LYS A 143 -15.74 -3.16 7.94
CA LYS A 143 -15.06 -3.45 9.22
C LYS A 143 -15.81 -4.51 10.05
N ASN A 144 -17.14 -4.53 10.00
CA ASN A 144 -17.95 -5.54 10.72
C ASN A 144 -18.16 -6.83 9.91
N ILE A 145 -18.06 -6.78 8.57
CA ILE A 145 -18.23 -7.93 7.68
C ILE A 145 -16.95 -8.78 7.63
N THR A 146 -15.77 -8.16 7.73
CA THR A 146 -14.47 -8.86 7.73
C THR A 146 -14.21 -9.69 8.99
N ASP A 147 -14.94 -9.48 10.08
CA ASP A 147 -14.84 -10.33 11.29
C ASP A 147 -15.24 -11.80 11.03
N ASN A 148 -15.92 -12.08 9.91
CA ASN A 148 -16.41 -13.42 9.55
C ASN A 148 -15.93 -13.93 8.18
N ILE A 149 -15.04 -13.22 7.48
CA ILE A 149 -14.53 -13.65 6.16
C ILE A 149 -13.21 -14.38 6.34
N ILE A 150 -13.22 -15.68 6.06
CA ILE A 150 -12.06 -16.58 6.19
C ILE A 150 -11.25 -16.65 4.88
N GLU A 151 -11.83 -16.23 3.75
CA GLU A 151 -11.14 -16.19 2.45
C GLU A 151 -11.84 -15.20 1.51
N ALA A 152 -11.09 -14.31 0.86
CA ALA A 152 -11.61 -13.40 -0.16
C ALA A 152 -10.85 -13.64 -1.46
N ARG A 153 -11.56 -14.05 -2.51
CA ARG A 153 -10.98 -14.23 -3.84
C ARG A 153 -11.06 -12.92 -4.60
N ILE A 154 -9.89 -12.30 -4.85
CA ILE A 154 -9.79 -11.09 -5.66
C ILE A 154 -9.55 -11.55 -7.10
N ASN A 155 -10.58 -11.41 -7.94
CA ASN A 155 -10.49 -11.67 -9.38
C ASN A 155 -10.13 -10.40 -10.14
#